data_AF-A0A0H5AMH5-F1
#
_entry.id   AF-A0A0H5AMH5-F1
#
_cell.length_a   1.000
_cell.length_b   1.000
_cell.length_c   1.000
_cell.angle_alpha   90.00
_cell.angle_beta   90.00
_cell.angle_gamma   90.00
#
_symmetry.space_group_name_H-M   'P 1'
#
loop_
_entity.id
_entity.type
_entity.pdbx_description
1 polymer ?
#
loop_
_entity_poly.entity_id
_entity_poly.type
_entity_poly.pdbx_seq_one_letter_code
_entity_poly.pdbx_strand_id
1 'polypeptide(L)'
;QQQQTTQAQGDGKRVRPQDLARLYEIILQNVTEMQQITGMEEDAQYQSEVANLALTFKAFRCYYIALTLIDMKKWKEAVALYERASNYANESLKGHACAEFQLQAELKKMVSTIDGSKFSAHAYSVLEDDNSEDAGGVSTKSQKTTKPLYERLSQYKEDQSLHTRAPNVFKLTPDMEPIPCKPLFFDLAMNYVELPSLEDKLESPDKKGASITGFVKGFLGWG
;
A
#
# COMPACT_ATOMS: atom_id res chain seq x y z
N GLN A 1 12.05 10.75 -14.34
CA GLN A 1 12.77 10.63 -15.64
C GLN A 1 11.84 11.04 -16.77
N GLN A 2 12.40 11.70 -17.77
CA GLN A 2 11.76 12.60 -18.73
C GLN A 2 10.68 11.92 -19.59
N GLN A 3 9.46 12.47 -19.62
CA GLN A 3 8.54 12.30 -20.73
C GLN A 3 9.07 13.12 -21.90
N GLN A 4 9.68 12.46 -22.88
CA GLN A 4 9.93 13.05 -24.19
C GLN A 4 8.60 13.15 -24.94
N THR A 5 7.96 14.31 -24.86
CA THR A 5 6.95 14.72 -25.84
C THR A 5 7.68 15.07 -27.13
N THR A 6 7.73 14.12 -28.07
CA THR A 6 8.11 14.41 -29.45
C THR A 6 7.04 15.32 -30.06
N GLN A 7 7.25 16.63 -30.00
CA GLN A 7 6.45 17.60 -30.75
C GLN A 7 6.87 17.52 -32.22
N ALA A 8 6.06 16.86 -33.04
CA ALA A 8 6.09 17.06 -34.48
C ALA A 8 5.44 18.41 -34.80
N GLN A 9 6.25 19.36 -35.27
CA GLN A 9 5.80 20.60 -35.90
C GLN A 9 5.24 20.28 -37.29
N GLY A 10 3.99 20.67 -37.50
CA GLY A 10 3.30 20.67 -38.79
C GLY A 10 1.92 21.29 -38.57
N ASP A 11 1.57 22.30 -39.37
CA ASP A 11 0.34 23.10 -39.29
C ASP A 11 -0.92 22.33 -39.73
N GLY A 12 -0.95 21.03 -39.45
CA GLY A 12 -2.07 20.13 -39.66
C GLY A 12 -2.79 19.88 -38.34
N LYS A 13 -4.13 19.80 -38.39
CA LYS A 13 -4.94 19.34 -37.25
C LYS A 13 -4.33 18.05 -36.68
N ARG A 14 -3.91 18.08 -35.41
CA ARG A 14 -3.46 16.87 -34.71
C ARG A 14 -4.56 15.81 -34.79
N VAL A 15 -4.24 14.65 -35.37
CA VAL A 15 -5.17 13.53 -35.47
C VAL A 15 -5.39 12.96 -34.07
N ARG A 16 -6.63 13.03 -33.57
CA ARG A 16 -6.96 12.51 -32.24
C ARG A 16 -7.26 11.01 -32.34
N PRO A 17 -6.97 10.20 -31.31
CA PRO A 17 -7.32 8.78 -31.30
C PRO A 17 -8.80 8.51 -31.56
N GLN A 18 -9.68 9.40 -31.08
CA GLN A 18 -11.12 9.32 -31.32
C GLN A 18 -11.49 9.44 -32.81
N ASP A 19 -10.77 10.28 -33.56
CA ASP A 19 -11.01 10.46 -35.00
C ASP A 19 -10.60 9.17 -35.76
N LEU A 20 -9.50 8.52 -35.34
CA LEU A 20 -9.07 7.23 -35.88
C LEU A 20 -10.04 6.10 -35.54
N ALA A 21 -10.53 6.03 -34.30
CA ALA A 21 -11.55 5.06 -33.90
C ALA A 21 -12.81 5.16 -34.77
N ARG A 22 -13.24 6.39 -35.09
CA ARG A 22 -14.37 6.63 -36.00
C ARG A 22 -14.07 6.15 -37.42
N LEU A 23 -12.87 6.40 -37.96
CA LEU A 23 -12.49 5.93 -39.29
C LEU A 23 -12.51 4.39 -39.37
N TYR A 24 -11.98 3.70 -38.36
CA TYR A 24 -12.03 2.23 -38.34
C TYR A 24 -13.44 1.68 -38.19
N GLU A 25 -14.37 2.39 -37.54
CA GLU A 25 -15.78 2.00 -37.53
C GLU A 25 -16.40 2.06 -38.93
N ILE A 26 -16.10 3.11 -39.69
CA ILE A 26 -16.57 3.24 -41.08
C ILE A 26 -15.98 2.12 -41.94
N ILE A 27 -14.69 1.83 -41.78
CA ILE A 27 -14.05 0.71 -42.49
C ILE A 27 -14.72 -0.62 -42.12
N LEU A 28 -15.04 -0.85 -40.84
CA LEU A 28 -15.74 -2.07 -40.42
C LEU A 28 -17.14 -2.19 -41.03
N GLN A 29 -17.86 -1.08 -41.16
CA GLN A 29 -19.13 -1.07 -41.86
C GLN A 29 -18.95 -1.48 -43.33
N ASN A 30 -17.98 -0.88 -44.03
CA ASN A 30 -17.69 -1.23 -45.43
C ASN A 30 -17.28 -2.71 -45.58
N VAL A 31 -16.47 -3.24 -44.66
CA VAL A 31 -16.07 -4.66 -44.67
C VAL A 31 -17.27 -5.59 -44.42
N THR A 32 -18.22 -5.15 -43.60
CA THR A 32 -19.48 -5.89 -43.38
C THR A 32 -20.35 -5.90 -44.64
N GLU A 33 -20.40 -4.77 -45.36
CA GLU A 33 -21.09 -4.65 -46.65
C GLU A 33 -20.41 -5.52 -47.71
N MET A 34 -19.07 -5.57 -47.75
CA MET A 34 -18.32 -6.49 -48.62
C MET A 34 -18.72 -7.94 -48.37
N GLN A 35 -18.83 -8.36 -47.11
CA GLN A 35 -19.21 -9.73 -46.76
C GLN A 35 -20.57 -10.15 -47.34
N GLN A 36 -21.47 -9.20 -47.60
CA GLN A 36 -22.84 -9.40 -48.08
C GLN A 36 -23.00 -9.20 -49.59
N ILE A 37 -21.90 -9.09 -50.34
CA ILE A 37 -21.98 -8.95 -51.81
C ILE A 37 -22.62 -10.20 -52.42
N THR A 38 -23.65 -9.96 -53.24
CA THR A 38 -24.37 -11.01 -53.95
C THR A 38 -23.46 -11.71 -54.96
N GLY A 39 -23.48 -13.04 -54.96
CA GLY A 39 -22.64 -13.88 -55.82
C GLY A 39 -21.31 -14.31 -55.20
N MET A 40 -21.03 -13.91 -53.95
CA MET A 40 -19.83 -14.27 -53.18
C MET A 40 -20.15 -15.09 -51.93
N GLU A 41 -21.40 -15.53 -51.77
CA GLU A 41 -21.85 -16.27 -50.58
C GLU A 41 -21.25 -17.69 -50.50
N GLU A 42 -21.06 -18.33 -51.65
CA GLU A 42 -20.52 -19.69 -51.74
C GLU A 42 -18.99 -19.73 -51.83
N ASP A 43 -18.33 -18.58 -52.02
CA ASP A 43 -16.87 -18.49 -52.04
C ASP A 43 -16.32 -18.51 -50.60
N ALA A 44 -15.98 -19.72 -50.15
CA ALA A 44 -15.47 -19.95 -48.81
C ALA A 44 -14.14 -19.21 -48.53
N GLN A 45 -13.29 -19.03 -49.54
CA GLN A 45 -12.02 -18.34 -49.37
C GLN A 45 -12.28 -16.84 -49.16
N TYR A 46 -13.09 -16.24 -50.03
CA TYR A 46 -13.51 -14.85 -49.91
C TYR A 46 -14.14 -14.57 -48.54
N GLN A 47 -15.11 -15.39 -48.13
CA GLN A 47 -15.79 -15.23 -46.84
C GLN A 47 -14.82 -15.33 -45.66
N SER A 48 -13.84 -16.25 -45.72
CA SER A 48 -12.81 -16.38 -44.69
C SER A 48 -11.90 -15.15 -44.63
N GLU A 49 -11.45 -14.63 -45.78
CA GLU A 49 -10.58 -13.46 -45.85
C GLU A 49 -11.28 -12.19 -45.36
N VAL A 50 -12.53 -11.96 -45.77
CA VAL A 50 -13.33 -10.80 -45.34
C VAL A 50 -13.66 -10.87 -43.85
N ALA A 51 -14.01 -12.05 -43.33
CA ALA A 51 -14.23 -12.25 -41.89
C ALA A 51 -12.95 -11.94 -41.08
N ASN A 52 -11.78 -12.38 -41.58
CA ASN A 52 -10.51 -12.10 -40.92
C ASN A 52 -10.10 -10.61 -41.02
N LEU A 53 -10.42 -9.96 -42.14
CA LEU A 53 -10.25 -8.52 -42.32
C LEU A 53 -11.12 -7.74 -41.32
N ALA A 54 -12.35 -8.19 -41.08
CA ALA A 54 -13.23 -7.60 -40.07
C ALA A 54 -12.64 -7.74 -38.65
N LEU A 55 -12.08 -8.91 -38.29
CA LEU A 55 -11.36 -9.09 -37.02
C LEU A 55 -10.17 -8.13 -36.88
N THR A 56 -9.41 -7.95 -37.97
CA THR A 56 -8.26 -7.03 -38.03
C THR A 56 -8.69 -5.59 -37.70
N PHE A 57 -9.73 -5.08 -38.35
CA PHE A 57 -10.19 -3.72 -38.10
C PHE A 57 -10.92 -3.56 -36.75
N LYS A 58 -11.54 -4.62 -36.23
CA LYS A 58 -12.05 -4.64 -34.83
C LYS A 58 -10.92 -4.45 -33.83
N ALA A 59 -9.76 -5.06 -34.06
CA ALA A 59 -8.58 -4.88 -33.21
C ALA A 59 -8.10 -3.42 -33.23
N PHE A 60 -7.90 -2.83 -34.42
CA PHE A 60 -7.49 -1.43 -34.56
C PHE A 60 -8.48 -0.46 -33.90
N ARG A 61 -9.79 -0.64 -34.15
CA ARG A 61 -10.83 0.17 -33.50
C ARG A 61 -10.75 0.09 -31.98
N CYS A 62 -10.65 -1.12 -31.41
CA CYS A 62 -10.56 -1.30 -29.96
C CYS A 62 -9.31 -0.61 -29.39
N TYR A 63 -8.18 -0.70 -30.09
CA TYR A 63 -6.94 -0.04 -29.70
C TYR A 63 -7.08 1.48 -29.63
N TYR A 64 -7.65 2.13 -30.66
CA TYR A 64 -7.82 3.58 -30.65
C TYR A 64 -8.89 4.06 -29.65
N ILE A 65 -9.92 3.25 -29.38
CA ILE A 65 -10.84 3.51 -28.26
C ILE A 65 -10.08 3.42 -26.93
N ALA A 66 -9.21 2.43 -26.73
CA ALA A 66 -8.40 2.31 -25.52
C ALA A 66 -7.52 3.57 -25.32
N LEU A 67 -6.86 4.06 -26.36
CA LEU A 67 -6.09 5.31 -26.30
C LEU A 67 -6.95 6.51 -25.89
N THR A 68 -8.17 6.60 -26.42
CA THR A 68 -9.11 7.66 -26.03
C THR A 68 -9.49 7.57 -24.55
N LEU A 69 -9.66 6.34 -24.03
CA LEU A 69 -9.97 6.10 -22.60
C LEU A 69 -8.78 6.42 -21.69
N ILE A 70 -7.55 6.13 -22.14
CA ILE A 70 -6.32 6.56 -21.46
C ILE A 70 -6.27 8.09 -21.33
N ASP A 71 -6.55 8.82 -22.41
CA ASP A 71 -6.59 10.30 -22.38
C ASP A 71 -7.67 10.82 -21.40
N MET A 72 -8.76 10.08 -21.25
CA MET A 72 -9.85 10.37 -20.31
C MET A 72 -9.58 9.86 -18.88
N LYS A 73 -8.41 9.24 -18.62
CA LYS A 73 -8.04 8.60 -17.34
C LYS A 73 -8.98 7.47 -16.89
N LYS A 74 -9.70 6.85 -17.82
CA LYS A 74 -10.57 5.70 -17.57
C LYS A 74 -9.75 4.41 -17.66
N TRP A 75 -8.89 4.19 -16.67
CA TRP A 75 -7.83 3.19 -16.74
C TRP A 75 -8.37 1.76 -16.83
N LYS A 76 -9.40 1.42 -16.05
CA LYS A 76 -10.03 0.08 -16.06
C LYS A 76 -10.59 -0.25 -17.43
N GLU A 77 -11.38 0.66 -17.99
CA GLU A 77 -11.98 0.49 -19.30
C GLU A 77 -10.93 0.44 -20.40
N ALA A 78 -9.85 1.24 -20.29
CA ALA A 78 -8.74 1.20 -21.22
C ALA A 78 -8.01 -0.15 -21.21
N VAL A 79 -7.73 -0.71 -20.03
CA VAL A 79 -7.10 -2.04 -19.89
C VAL A 79 -7.97 -3.13 -20.52
N ALA A 80 -9.28 -3.10 -20.26
CA ALA A 80 -10.22 -4.04 -20.87
C ALA A 80 -10.24 -3.95 -22.40
N LEU A 81 -10.21 -2.72 -22.95
CA LEU A 81 -10.18 -2.48 -24.39
C LEU A 81 -8.85 -2.90 -25.03
N TYR A 82 -7.72 -2.69 -24.36
CA TYR A 82 -6.41 -3.20 -24.79
C TYR A 82 -6.36 -4.72 -24.85
N GLU A 83 -6.91 -5.40 -23.85
CA GLU A 83 -6.99 -6.86 -23.86
C GLU A 83 -7.87 -7.36 -24.99
N ARG A 84 -9.03 -6.74 -25.19
CA ARG A 84 -9.92 -7.08 -26.31
C ARG A 84 -9.25 -6.85 -27.67
N ALA A 85 -8.53 -5.73 -27.84
CA ALA A 85 -7.78 -5.44 -29.06
C ALA A 85 -6.71 -6.51 -29.32
N SER A 86 -5.99 -6.92 -28.28
CA SER A 86 -4.97 -7.98 -28.38
C SER A 86 -5.57 -9.34 -28.74
N ASN A 87 -6.73 -9.68 -28.19
CA ASN A 87 -7.44 -10.92 -28.51
C ASN A 87 -7.85 -10.96 -29.98
N TYR A 88 -8.50 -9.90 -30.49
CA TYR A 88 -8.86 -9.81 -31.91
C TYR A 88 -7.64 -9.82 -32.82
N ALA A 89 -6.57 -9.14 -32.43
CA ALA A 89 -5.32 -9.14 -33.20
C ALA A 89 -4.72 -10.55 -33.29
N ASN A 90 -4.58 -11.25 -32.16
CA ASN A 90 -4.03 -12.59 -32.12
C ASN A 90 -4.90 -13.63 -32.84
N GLU A 91 -6.23 -13.46 -32.82
CA GLU A 91 -7.15 -14.27 -33.63
C GLU A 91 -6.94 -14.01 -35.12
N SER A 92 -6.86 -12.73 -35.53
CA SER A 92 -6.63 -12.35 -36.93
C SER A 92 -5.28 -12.82 -37.49
N LEU A 93 -4.23 -12.80 -36.66
CA LEU A 93 -2.90 -13.32 -37.00
C LEU A 93 -2.88 -14.83 -37.27
N LYS A 94 -3.86 -15.59 -36.77
CA LYS A 94 -4.01 -17.04 -37.03
C LYS A 94 -4.89 -17.34 -38.24
N GLY A 95 -5.71 -16.38 -38.67
CA GLY A 95 -6.64 -16.52 -39.79
C GLY A 95 -6.00 -16.28 -41.16
N HIS A 96 -6.79 -16.41 -42.22
CA HIS A 96 -6.36 -16.13 -43.59
C HIS A 96 -6.28 -14.63 -43.83
N ALA A 97 -5.07 -14.12 -44.05
CA ALA A 97 -4.85 -12.71 -44.29
C ALA A 97 -5.32 -12.32 -45.70
N CYS A 98 -6.09 -11.24 -45.82
CA CYS A 98 -6.41 -10.65 -47.12
C CYS A 98 -5.15 -10.01 -47.72
N ALA A 99 -4.69 -10.52 -48.86
CA ALA A 99 -3.43 -10.13 -49.48
C ALA A 99 -3.39 -8.66 -49.93
N GLU A 100 -4.55 -8.07 -50.22
CA GLU A 100 -4.68 -6.69 -50.70
C GLU A 100 -4.31 -5.65 -49.64
N PHE A 101 -4.59 -5.92 -48.35
CA PHE A 101 -4.46 -4.92 -47.29
C PHE A 101 -3.14 -4.99 -46.50
N GLN A 102 -2.42 -6.12 -46.54
CA GLN A 102 -1.07 -6.29 -45.95
C GLN A 102 -0.91 -5.80 -44.48
N LEU A 103 -1.96 -5.91 -43.65
CA LEU A 103 -2.02 -5.32 -42.30
C LEU A 103 -1.29 -6.12 -41.20
N GLN A 104 -0.74 -7.29 -41.54
CA GLN A 104 -0.13 -8.22 -40.57
C GLN A 104 1.03 -7.61 -39.78
N ALA A 105 1.87 -6.79 -40.42
CA ALA A 105 2.99 -6.14 -39.75
C ALA A 105 2.54 -5.07 -38.75
N GLU A 106 1.56 -4.25 -39.14
CA GLU A 106 0.98 -3.22 -38.26
C GLU A 106 0.24 -3.85 -37.09
N LEU A 107 -0.48 -4.94 -37.32
CA LEU A 107 -1.19 -5.67 -36.29
C LEU A 107 -0.23 -6.23 -35.22
N LYS A 108 0.90 -6.84 -35.64
CA LYS A 108 1.96 -7.30 -34.72
C LYS A 108 2.58 -6.16 -33.93
N LYS A 109 2.83 -5.03 -34.59
CA LYS A 109 3.36 -3.82 -33.93
C LYS A 109 2.39 -3.28 -32.89
N MET A 110 1.09 -3.27 -33.19
CA MET A 110 0.05 -2.86 -32.25
C MET A 110 0.01 -3.77 -31.03
N VAL A 111 0.03 -5.10 -31.19
CA VAL A 111 0.09 -6.06 -30.07
C VAL A 111 1.30 -5.77 -29.17
N SER A 112 2.50 -5.61 -29.76
CA SER A 112 3.69 -5.27 -28.99
C SER A 112 3.59 -3.94 -28.24
N THR A 113 2.92 -2.95 -28.84
CA THR A 113 2.68 -1.64 -28.22
C THR A 113 1.72 -1.77 -27.03
N ILE A 114 0.65 -2.56 -27.18
CA ILE A 114 -0.30 -2.86 -26.12
C ILE A 114 0.39 -3.55 -24.95
N ASP A 115 1.19 -4.58 -25.21
CA ASP A 115 1.91 -5.32 -24.16
C ASP A 115 2.84 -4.40 -23.35
N GLY A 116 3.52 -3.45 -24.01
CA GLY A 116 4.37 -2.46 -23.35
C GLY A 116 3.59 -1.41 -22.53
N SER A 117 2.33 -1.13 -22.89
CA SER A 117 1.54 -0.04 -22.31
C SER A 117 0.48 -0.51 -21.31
N LYS A 118 0.04 -1.77 -21.39
CA LYS A 118 -1.05 -2.35 -20.58
C LYS A 118 -0.74 -2.28 -19.09
N PHE A 119 0.49 -2.61 -18.70
CA PHE A 119 0.88 -2.64 -17.28
C PHE A 119 0.90 -1.25 -16.65
N SER A 120 1.28 -0.22 -17.41
CA SER A 120 1.21 1.16 -16.94
C SER A 120 -0.23 1.58 -16.66
N ALA A 121 -1.16 1.31 -17.59
CA ALA A 121 -2.58 1.59 -17.39
C ALA A 121 -3.17 0.78 -16.22
N HIS A 122 -2.78 -0.49 -16.07
CA HIS A 122 -3.19 -1.33 -14.95
C HIS A 122 -2.68 -0.78 -13.61
N ALA A 123 -1.42 -0.34 -13.54
CA ALA A 123 -0.87 0.27 -12.33
C ALA A 123 -1.64 1.54 -11.95
N TYR A 124 -1.93 2.42 -12.91
CA TYR A 124 -2.74 3.62 -12.66
C TYR A 124 -4.16 3.29 -12.17
N SER A 125 -4.78 2.24 -12.72
CA SER A 125 -6.09 1.79 -12.26
C SER A 125 -6.11 1.36 -10.80
N VAL A 126 -5.07 0.68 -10.33
CA VAL A 126 -4.98 0.23 -8.93
C VAL A 126 -4.77 1.43 -8.01
N LEU A 127 -3.92 2.37 -8.40
CA LEU A 127 -3.65 3.59 -7.63
C LEU A 127 -4.87 4.51 -7.52
N GLU A 128 -5.77 4.52 -8.52
CA GLU A 128 -7.02 5.28 -8.45
C GLU A 128 -8.01 4.68 -7.45
N ASP A 129 -8.09 3.34 -7.38
CA ASP A 129 -8.95 2.65 -6.41
C ASP A 129 -8.56 2.97 -4.97
N ASP A 130 -7.25 2.97 -4.67
CA ASP A 130 -6.71 3.35 -3.35
C ASP A 130 -7.07 4.78 -2.94
N ASN A 131 -7.22 5.69 -3.91
CA ASN A 131 -7.58 7.09 -3.65
C ASN A 131 -9.11 7.29 -3.52
N SER A 132 -9.91 6.30 -3.92
CA SER A 132 -11.38 6.38 -3.95
C SER A 132 -12.05 5.88 -2.66
N GLU A 133 -11.39 5.04 -1.86
CA GLU A 133 -11.88 4.67 -0.52
C GLU A 133 -11.82 5.85 0.48
N ASP A 134 -11.15 6.95 0.12
CA ASP A 134 -11.18 8.23 0.86
C ASP A 134 -12.03 9.32 0.14
N ALA A 135 -12.62 8.99 -1.03
CA ALA A 135 -13.42 9.92 -1.84
C ALA A 135 -14.92 9.92 -1.48
N GLY A 136 -15.29 9.27 -0.37
CA GLY A 136 -16.56 9.49 0.32
C GLY A 136 -16.55 10.83 1.08
N GLY A 137 -16.49 11.93 0.32
CA GLY A 137 -16.83 13.29 0.75
C GLY A 137 -16.46 13.70 2.16
N VAL A 138 -15.21 14.12 2.39
CA VAL A 138 -14.82 15.25 3.25
C VAL A 138 -13.35 15.50 2.96
N SER A 139 -13.02 16.75 2.61
CA SER A 139 -11.70 17.41 2.65
C SER A 139 -10.51 16.58 3.12
N THR A 140 -9.39 16.74 2.42
CA THR A 140 -7.97 16.73 2.81
C THR A 140 -7.63 17.19 4.25
N LYS A 141 -8.30 16.64 5.25
CA LYS A 141 -7.89 16.64 6.64
C LYS A 141 -7.21 15.31 6.80
N SER A 142 -5.89 15.35 6.84
CA SER A 142 -5.04 14.27 7.34
C SER A 142 -5.78 13.59 8.49
N GLN A 143 -6.40 12.44 8.23
CA GLN A 143 -7.01 11.64 9.28
C GLN A 143 -5.83 11.21 10.13
N LYS A 144 -5.57 11.95 11.23
CA LYS A 144 -4.49 11.69 12.17
C LYS A 144 -4.69 10.27 12.65
N THR A 145 -3.90 9.34 12.13
CA THR A 145 -3.95 7.96 12.61
C THR A 145 -3.39 8.00 14.02
N THR A 146 -4.21 7.67 15.01
CA THR A 146 -3.72 7.53 16.39
C THR A 146 -2.75 6.36 16.49
N LYS A 147 -2.95 5.34 15.63
CA LYS A 147 -2.14 4.13 15.56
C LYS A 147 -0.73 4.43 15.01
N PRO A 148 0.33 3.97 15.71
CA PRO A 148 1.70 4.06 15.24
C PRO A 148 1.90 3.26 13.95
N LEU A 149 2.89 3.64 13.14
CA LEU A 149 3.14 3.03 11.82
C LEU A 149 3.28 1.49 11.89
N TYR A 150 3.93 0.95 12.93
CA TYR A 150 4.14 -0.50 13.06
C TYR A 150 2.84 -1.32 13.16
N GLU A 151 1.72 -0.72 13.59
CA GLU A 151 0.42 -1.40 13.68
C GLU A 151 -0.34 -1.45 12.35
N ARG A 152 0.15 -0.75 11.32
CA ARG A 152 -0.54 -0.58 10.02
C ARG A 152 0.39 -0.82 8.81
N LEU A 153 1.37 -1.70 8.95
CA LEU A 153 2.34 -2.00 7.88
C LEU A 153 1.70 -2.60 6.61
N SER A 154 0.50 -3.19 6.73
CA SER A 154 -0.25 -3.75 5.60
C SER A 154 -1.09 -2.71 4.86
N GLN A 155 -1.16 -1.47 5.33
CA GLN A 155 -2.00 -0.41 4.77
C GLN A 155 -1.12 0.71 4.21
N TYR A 156 -1.21 0.96 2.90
CA TYR A 156 -0.56 2.13 2.30
C TYR A 156 -1.35 3.39 2.65
N LYS A 157 -0.67 4.37 3.25
CA LYS A 157 -1.26 5.68 3.56
C LYS A 157 -0.18 6.75 3.54
N GLU A 158 -0.41 7.80 2.76
CA GLU A 158 0.45 8.99 2.79
C GLU A 158 0.26 9.74 4.10
N ASP A 159 1.24 9.59 5.01
CA ASP A 159 1.21 10.19 6.34
C ASP A 159 2.30 11.25 6.48
N GLN A 160 1.92 12.50 6.26
CA GLN A 160 2.84 13.64 6.38
C GLN A 160 3.39 13.82 7.80
N SER A 161 2.73 13.27 8.83
CA SER A 161 3.24 13.35 10.20
C SER A 161 4.54 12.56 10.40
N LEU A 162 4.84 11.60 9.52
CA LEU A 162 6.09 10.83 9.55
C LEU A 162 7.32 11.66 9.16
N HIS A 163 7.15 12.77 8.45
CA HIS A 163 8.23 13.69 8.06
C HIS A 163 8.54 14.74 9.13
N THR A 164 7.91 14.65 10.31
CA THR A 164 8.12 15.60 11.41
C THR A 164 9.24 15.15 12.34
N ARG A 165 9.66 16.05 13.24
CA ARG A 165 10.73 15.78 14.23
C ARG A 165 10.36 14.69 15.25
N ALA A 166 9.07 14.39 15.43
CA ALA A 166 8.57 13.41 16.39
C ALA A 166 7.50 12.51 15.73
N PRO A 167 7.92 11.58 14.86
CA PRO A 167 6.98 10.77 14.10
C PRO A 167 6.42 9.62 14.95
N ASN A 168 5.13 9.32 14.80
CA ASN A 168 4.45 8.23 15.50
C ASN A 168 4.72 6.87 14.80
N VAL A 169 5.97 6.39 14.85
CA VAL A 169 6.40 5.17 14.15
C VAL A 169 6.24 3.91 15.01
N PHE A 170 6.72 3.98 16.25
CA PHE A 170 6.83 2.85 17.17
C PHE A 170 6.66 3.29 18.62
N LYS A 171 6.04 2.45 19.46
CA LYS A 171 5.92 2.69 20.91
C LYS A 171 7.07 2.00 21.63
N LEU A 172 8.02 2.79 22.12
CA LEU A 172 9.18 2.26 22.83
C LEU A 172 8.83 1.76 24.24
N THR A 173 7.93 2.47 24.92
CA THR A 173 7.50 2.11 26.27
C THR A 173 6.38 1.06 26.19
N PRO A 174 6.50 -0.07 26.90
CA PRO A 174 5.41 -1.04 27.00
C PRO A 174 4.21 -0.43 27.75
N ASP A 175 3.02 -0.96 27.51
CA ASP A 175 1.83 -0.54 28.23
C ASP A 175 1.94 -0.93 29.71
N MET A 176 1.50 -0.04 30.59
CA MET A 176 1.56 -0.26 32.05
C MET A 176 0.53 -1.30 32.46
N GLU A 177 0.98 -2.36 33.12
CA GLU A 177 0.12 -3.40 33.68
C GLU A 177 0.08 -3.30 35.22
N PRO A 178 -1.07 -3.61 35.86
CA PRO A 178 -1.18 -3.59 37.31
C PRO A 178 -0.32 -4.69 37.93
N ILE A 179 0.58 -4.30 38.84
CA ILE A 179 1.40 -5.24 39.61
C ILE A 179 0.71 -5.49 40.95
N PRO A 180 0.52 -6.75 41.38
CA PRO A 180 -0.03 -7.04 42.69
C PRO A 180 0.86 -6.44 43.79
N CYS A 181 0.23 -5.74 44.74
CA CYS A 181 0.94 -5.14 45.87
C CYS A 181 1.63 -6.22 46.71
N LYS A 182 2.83 -5.91 47.22
CA LYS A 182 3.51 -6.75 48.19
C LYS A 182 2.58 -7.06 49.38
N PRO A 183 2.42 -8.33 49.80
CA PRO A 183 1.54 -8.68 50.91
C PRO A 183 2.01 -8.02 52.21
N LEU A 184 1.04 -7.68 53.06
CA LEU A 184 1.31 -7.09 54.36
C LEU A 184 2.02 -8.13 55.26
N PHE A 185 3.16 -7.75 55.81
CA PHE A 185 3.95 -8.60 56.71
C PHE A 185 4.19 -7.81 58.00
N PHE A 186 3.71 -8.33 59.13
CA PHE A 186 3.92 -7.72 60.45
C PHE A 186 5.09 -8.39 61.16
N ASP A 187 6.01 -7.59 61.69
CA ASP A 187 7.06 -8.09 62.57
C ASP A 187 6.51 -8.25 63.99
N LEU A 188 6.04 -9.46 64.31
CA LEU A 188 5.49 -9.79 65.62
C LEU A 188 6.57 -9.94 66.70
N ALA A 189 7.84 -10.12 66.33
CA ALA A 189 8.92 -10.31 67.30
C ALA A 189 9.13 -9.07 68.17
N MET A 190 8.87 -7.88 67.60
CA MET A 190 8.92 -6.61 68.33
C MET A 190 7.97 -6.56 69.53
N ASN A 191 6.82 -7.25 69.47
CA ASN A 191 5.85 -7.28 70.57
C ASN A 191 6.38 -8.01 71.82
N TYR A 192 7.44 -8.82 71.66
CA TYR A 192 8.02 -9.62 72.74
C TYR A 192 9.30 -8.99 73.33
N VAL A 193 9.64 -7.76 72.93
CA VAL A 193 10.74 -7.02 73.53
C VAL A 193 10.25 -6.39 74.83
N GLU A 194 10.44 -7.11 75.94
CA GLU A 194 10.13 -6.64 77.28
C GLU A 194 11.41 -6.38 78.09
N LEU A 195 11.36 -5.38 78.97
CA LEU A 195 12.44 -5.14 79.90
C LEU A 195 12.47 -6.25 80.96
N PRO A 196 13.64 -6.71 81.40
CA PRO A 196 13.73 -7.63 82.52
C PRO A 196 13.18 -6.98 83.80
N SER A 197 12.63 -7.79 84.72
CA SER A 197 12.18 -7.30 86.02
C SER A 197 13.32 -6.55 86.73
N LEU A 198 12.97 -5.41 87.34
CA LEU A 198 13.91 -4.56 88.09
C LEU A 198 13.74 -4.70 89.61
N GLU A 199 12.94 -5.66 90.08
CA GLU A 199 12.63 -5.87 91.50
C GLU A 199 13.91 -6.08 92.33
N ASP A 200 14.90 -6.80 91.81
CA ASP A 200 16.20 -7.04 92.46
C ASP A 200 17.08 -5.78 92.59
N LYS A 201 16.74 -4.72 91.85
CA LYS A 201 17.50 -3.45 91.81
C LYS A 201 16.85 -2.34 92.65
N LEU A 202 15.67 -2.58 93.20
CA LEU A 202 15.01 -1.64 94.10
C LEU A 202 15.52 -1.87 95.52
N GLU A 203 16.26 -0.91 96.08
CA GLU A 203 16.69 -0.96 97.48
C GLU A 203 15.46 -0.86 98.41
N SER A 204 15.24 -1.88 99.24
CA SER A 204 14.32 -1.81 100.37
C SER A 204 14.75 -0.69 101.33
N PRO A 205 13.85 0.17 101.83
CA PRO A 205 14.21 1.41 102.54
C PRO A 205 14.95 1.27 103.90
N ASP A 206 15.31 0.05 104.33
CA ASP A 206 15.72 -0.23 105.71
C ASP A 206 17.20 -0.56 105.95
N LYS A 207 18.12 -0.31 105.01
CA LYS A 207 19.56 -0.52 105.29
C LYS A 207 20.46 0.63 104.83
N LYS A 208 20.46 1.72 105.63
CA LYS A 208 21.53 2.71 105.65
C LYS A 208 22.66 2.26 106.57
N GLY A 209 23.89 2.20 106.05
CA GLY A 209 25.11 2.37 106.84
C GLY A 209 26.26 1.41 106.52
N ALA A 210 27.33 1.94 105.91
CA ALA A 210 28.69 1.90 106.45
C ALA A 210 29.72 2.47 105.45
N SER A 211 30.56 3.38 105.94
CA SER A 211 31.68 4.07 105.28
C SER A 211 32.92 3.22 105.02
N ILE A 212 33.74 3.64 104.05
CA ILE A 212 35.24 3.78 104.02
C ILE A 212 35.57 4.14 102.56
N THR A 213 35.95 5.35 102.15
CA THR A 213 37.12 6.20 102.42
C THR A 213 38.48 5.50 102.19
N GLY A 214 39.01 5.61 100.96
CA GLY A 214 40.46 5.68 100.68
C GLY A 214 41.21 4.37 100.41
N PHE A 215 41.44 4.03 99.13
CA PHE A 215 42.59 3.21 98.71
C PHE A 215 43.10 3.66 97.33
N VAL A 216 44.02 4.64 97.34
CA VAL A 216 45.01 4.83 96.27
C VAL A 216 46.29 4.12 96.71
N LYS A 217 46.71 3.08 95.98
CA LYS A 217 48.04 2.48 96.11
C LYS A 217 48.53 2.02 94.74
N GLY A 218 49.29 2.89 94.08
CA GLY A 218 50.14 2.53 92.96
C GLY A 218 51.36 1.76 93.44
N PHE A 219 51.70 0.69 92.72
CA PHE A 219 52.91 -0.11 92.94
C PHE A 219 53.42 -0.58 91.57
N LEU A 220 54.33 0.16 90.96
CA LEU A 220 55.24 -0.32 89.91
C LEU A 220 56.45 0.63 89.83
N GLY A 221 57.54 0.22 90.47
CA GLY A 221 58.86 0.86 90.39
C GLY A 221 59.86 -0.09 89.74
N TRP A 222 60.59 0.41 88.74
CA TRP A 222 61.84 -0.11 88.19
C TRP A 222 62.79 1.09 88.12
N GLY A 223 63.92 1.00 88.82
CA GLY A 223 64.92 2.05 88.97
C GLY A 223 65.58 2.02 90.34
#